data_AF-A0A8S0ZTM7-F1
#
_entry.id   AF-A0A8S0ZTM7-F1
#
_cell.length_a   1.000
_cell.length_b   1.000
_cell.length_c   1.000
_cell.angle_alpha   90.00
_cell.angle_beta   90.00
_cell.angle_gamma   90.00
#
_symmetry.space_group_name_H-M   'P 1'
#
loop_
_entity.id
_entity.type
_entity.pdbx_description
1 polymer ?
#
loop_
_entity_poly.entity_id
_entity_poly.type
_entity_poly.pdbx_seq_one_letter_code
_entity_poly.pdbx_strand_id
1 'polypeptide(L)'
;MEVNKDSSTQNPENSAVLLRNIIPFSWRPSCIVNTANDIMRNIHGSNPVLESKPTVNNKNAPEVPLVPPAVGPSNNEKLNRRESTKSIKDKTQRNIIVNIVLVEAKGLPDVPDDGLSHGVYCKFRLGSHTCKSKSVLTTRYPQWKERFKLNGDSDQLLHISLWDKGKHKNFMGSCVLDLSNLEKERTHDIWQQLDENYGSLHLSITICILKQLESTSNPEYKVDDLRSKFAFYNVSTDLNLVGQLHVRVYGARGLKGKPSAYCTLELENEKIHTPKASYSAEPVWDKSYVFNIYDVTSTLEVKVLDSSINSLLNDFLGRVTIPLLRIKDGEMRWYALKDNNKRKGARGNCPRVRLELSLVWNPVTASLKLFRPKQVKYIAKEPKFDLALVYKNVKFIRDTFEFLYVINEYFKHLFEWEDREFSAAALIIWLIFWYYFEPWMGPLLTLALFPVVYIYDQEKCWDFTKTLATEEVVDMGTIDDLQNGDTITDKVKGLPEMTLTITHGIEYMVSVAERLYNLAAFKVPFLSFLAMVLLIFGSVILYILPFKYLMISLGLYKFFRKRINPQRVLNNDLLDFISRIPDHKMLKDWKELSVPEPQQPRISGSFGIKPTIPNAS
;
A
#
# COMPACT_ATOMS: atom_id res chain seq x y z
N MET A 1 -8.05 0.71 -97.23
CA MET A 1 -9.01 -0.42 -97.28
C MET A 1 -10.17 -0.05 -96.38
N GLU A 2 -11.34 -0.17 -96.99
CA GLU A 2 -12.70 0.17 -96.55
C GLU A 2 -13.03 -0.27 -95.10
N VAL A 3 -13.67 0.61 -94.30
CA VAL A 3 -15.12 0.57 -93.93
C VAL A 3 -15.33 -0.35 -92.71
N ASN A 4 -15.94 -0.04 -91.57
CA ASN A 4 -17.04 0.81 -91.09
C ASN A 4 -16.97 0.71 -89.52
N LYS A 5 -17.57 1.51 -88.63
CA LYS A 5 -18.77 2.35 -88.65
C LYS A 5 -18.80 3.24 -87.38
N ASP A 6 -19.21 4.49 -87.59
CA ASP A 6 -20.08 5.35 -86.77
C ASP A 6 -19.70 5.78 -85.34
N SER A 7 -19.13 7.00 -85.27
CA SER A 7 -19.74 8.24 -84.72
C SER A 7 -20.79 8.10 -83.61
N SER A 8 -20.78 8.85 -82.51
CA SER A 8 -20.80 10.32 -82.50
C SER A 8 -20.83 10.88 -81.06
N THR A 9 -19.98 11.89 -80.85
CA THR A 9 -20.22 13.19 -80.17
C THR A 9 -20.70 13.24 -78.71
N GLN A 10 -19.82 13.79 -77.83
CA GLN A 10 -19.88 15.14 -77.23
C GLN A 10 -20.66 15.12 -75.89
N ASN A 11 -20.23 15.74 -74.79
CA ASN A 11 -19.52 17.01 -74.65
C ASN A 11 -18.87 17.12 -73.23
N PRO A 12 -18.13 18.20 -72.94
CA PRO A 12 -17.06 18.27 -71.95
C PRO A 12 -17.52 18.83 -70.61
N GLU A 13 -16.76 18.56 -69.56
CA GLU A 13 -16.53 19.49 -68.45
C GLU A 13 -15.35 18.97 -67.63
N ASN A 14 -14.12 19.21 -68.12
CA ASN A 14 -12.90 18.83 -67.43
C ASN A 14 -11.88 19.96 -67.56
N SER A 15 -12.01 20.98 -66.71
CA SER A 15 -10.90 21.87 -66.35
C SER A 15 -11.33 22.90 -65.30
N ALA A 16 -11.52 22.48 -64.05
CA ALA A 16 -11.29 23.32 -62.87
C ALA A 16 -11.47 22.47 -61.60
N VAL A 17 -10.75 22.84 -60.54
CA VAL A 17 -10.86 22.32 -59.16
C VAL A 17 -10.01 21.07 -58.85
N LEU A 18 -8.72 21.16 -59.13
CA LEU A 18 -7.70 20.64 -58.19
C LEU A 18 -7.45 21.75 -57.16
N LEU A 19 -8.05 21.63 -55.96
CA LEU A 19 -7.63 22.18 -54.66
C LEU A 19 -8.86 22.30 -53.74
N ARG A 20 -9.21 21.23 -53.03
CA ARG A 20 -9.93 21.24 -51.73
C ARG A 20 -10.12 19.80 -51.23
N ASN A 21 -9.12 19.28 -50.54
CA ASN A 21 -9.27 18.16 -49.60
C ASN A 21 -8.64 18.60 -48.27
N ILE A 22 -9.43 19.31 -47.47
CA ILE A 22 -9.21 19.48 -46.03
C ILE A 22 -10.47 18.96 -45.35
N ILE A 23 -10.27 17.97 -44.50
CA ILE A 23 -11.26 17.18 -43.77
C ILE A 23 -11.94 18.05 -42.69
N PRO A 24 -13.27 18.06 -42.56
CA PRO A 24 -13.92 18.31 -41.28
C PRO A 24 -14.31 16.97 -40.64
N PHE A 25 -13.74 16.72 -39.46
CA PHE A 25 -14.14 15.66 -38.54
C PHE A 25 -15.58 15.92 -38.05
N SER A 26 -16.51 15.03 -38.35
CA SER A 26 -17.78 14.94 -37.62
C SER A 26 -17.96 13.50 -37.11
N TRP A 27 -18.00 13.34 -35.79
CA TRP A 27 -18.25 12.08 -35.11
C TRP A 27 -19.75 11.83 -35.04
N ARG A 28 -20.23 10.73 -35.63
CA ARG A 28 -21.52 10.09 -35.29
C ARG A 28 -21.28 8.58 -35.12
N PRO A 29 -21.70 7.96 -34.01
CA PRO A 29 -21.47 6.53 -33.76
C PRO A 29 -22.68 5.70 -34.23
N SER A 30 -22.61 5.13 -35.44
CA SER A 30 -23.62 4.17 -35.94
C SER A 30 -23.07 2.74 -36.08
N CYS A 31 -21.89 2.44 -35.54
CA CYS A 31 -21.20 1.17 -35.76
C CYS A 31 -21.38 0.12 -34.64
N ILE A 32 -22.04 0.42 -33.52
CA ILE A 32 -22.11 -0.48 -32.34
C ILE A 32 -23.43 -1.27 -32.29
N VAL A 33 -24.47 -0.85 -33.00
CA VAL A 33 -25.81 -1.47 -32.90
C VAL A 33 -25.91 -2.79 -33.70
N ASN A 34 -25.10 -2.96 -34.75
CA ASN A 34 -25.26 -4.12 -35.64
C ASN A 34 -24.48 -5.37 -35.18
N THR A 35 -23.46 -5.23 -34.32
CA THR A 35 -22.67 -6.39 -33.83
C THR A 35 -23.34 -7.11 -32.66
N ALA A 36 -24.22 -6.42 -31.91
CA ALA A 36 -24.94 -7.01 -30.78
C ALA A 36 -26.10 -7.93 -31.21
N ASN A 37 -26.71 -7.65 -32.38
CA ASN A 37 -27.83 -8.45 -32.89
C ASN A 37 -27.40 -9.81 -33.47
N ASP A 38 -26.16 -9.94 -33.94
CA ASP A 38 -25.64 -11.21 -34.46
C ASP A 38 -25.20 -12.18 -33.35
N ILE A 39 -24.85 -11.67 -32.17
CA ILE A 39 -24.47 -12.50 -31.01
C ILE A 39 -25.73 -13.05 -30.29
N MET A 40 -26.82 -12.29 -30.27
CA MET A 40 -28.09 -12.73 -29.66
C MET A 40 -28.83 -13.82 -30.47
N ARG A 41 -28.51 -14.02 -31.75
CA ARG A 41 -29.13 -15.06 -32.59
C ARG A 41 -28.56 -16.46 -32.39
N ASN A 42 -27.37 -16.61 -31.80
CA ASN A 42 -26.72 -17.90 -31.59
C ASN A 42 -26.98 -18.54 -30.22
N ILE A 43 -27.87 -17.98 -29.40
CA ILE A 43 -28.16 -18.48 -28.04
C ILE A 43 -29.50 -19.26 -27.97
N HIS A 44 -30.30 -19.26 -29.03
CA HIS A 44 -31.51 -20.07 -29.11
C HIS A 44 -31.39 -21.20 -30.15
N GLY A 45 -30.91 -22.36 -29.70
CA GLY A 45 -31.02 -23.59 -30.46
C GLY A 45 -30.21 -24.73 -29.89
N SER A 46 -30.78 -25.48 -28.94
CA SER A 46 -30.74 -26.96 -28.80
C SER A 46 -30.89 -27.41 -27.33
N ASN A 47 -32.04 -28.04 -27.03
CA ASN A 47 -32.26 -28.84 -25.82
C ASN A 47 -31.74 -30.28 -26.04
N PRO A 48 -31.33 -30.99 -24.96
CA PRO A 48 -31.52 -32.43 -24.91
C PRO A 48 -32.39 -32.86 -23.71
N VAL A 49 -33.50 -33.50 -24.07
CA VAL A 49 -34.08 -34.75 -23.55
C VAL A 49 -33.83 -35.12 -22.08
N LEU A 50 -34.91 -35.11 -21.29
CA LEU A 50 -35.07 -35.84 -20.03
C LEU A 50 -35.49 -37.30 -20.30
N GLU A 51 -34.83 -38.23 -19.63
CA GLU A 51 -35.31 -39.61 -19.43
C GLU A 51 -35.25 -40.00 -17.94
N SER A 52 -36.10 -40.95 -17.58
CA SER A 52 -36.83 -41.07 -16.31
C SER A 52 -36.25 -42.04 -15.25
N LYS A 53 -36.49 -41.68 -13.97
CA LYS A 53 -36.78 -42.48 -12.72
C LYS A 53 -36.75 -44.03 -12.77
N PRO A 54 -36.46 -44.76 -11.65
CA PRO A 54 -37.27 -44.62 -10.42
C PRO A 54 -36.61 -44.82 -9.04
N THR A 55 -37.38 -44.36 -8.05
CA THR A 55 -37.26 -44.49 -6.60
C THR A 55 -37.79 -45.84 -6.12
N VAL A 56 -37.14 -46.49 -5.15
CA VAL A 56 -37.75 -47.58 -4.34
C VAL A 56 -37.49 -47.31 -2.86
N ASN A 57 -38.58 -47.10 -2.12
CA ASN A 57 -38.67 -47.22 -0.66
C ASN A 57 -38.63 -48.70 -0.28
N ASN A 58 -37.96 -49.06 0.82
CA ASN A 58 -38.57 -49.97 1.80
C ASN A 58 -37.88 -49.95 3.16
N LYS A 59 -38.73 -49.84 4.19
CA LYS A 59 -38.47 -50.22 5.58
C LYS A 59 -38.40 -51.75 5.67
N ASN A 60 -37.60 -52.28 6.59
CA ASN A 60 -37.99 -53.32 7.56
C ASN A 60 -36.77 -53.79 8.38
N ALA A 61 -36.95 -53.86 9.70
CA ALA A 61 -36.12 -54.59 10.65
C ALA A 61 -36.35 -56.10 10.52
N PRO A 62 -35.51 -56.95 11.15
CA PRO A 62 -35.98 -57.62 12.36
C PRO A 62 -34.91 -57.83 13.45
N GLU A 63 -35.37 -58.48 14.53
CA GLU A 63 -34.92 -58.54 15.91
C GLU A 63 -33.71 -59.45 16.28
N VAL A 64 -33.21 -59.12 17.47
CA VAL A 64 -32.41 -59.76 18.55
C VAL A 64 -32.45 -61.30 18.71
N PRO A 65 -31.46 -61.94 19.40
CA PRO A 65 -31.50 -62.20 20.88
C PRO A 65 -30.14 -61.90 21.60
N LEU A 66 -29.99 -61.18 22.74
CA LEU A 66 -30.22 -61.49 24.18
C LEU A 66 -29.57 -62.83 24.63
N VAL A 67 -28.60 -62.90 25.58
CA VAL A 67 -28.68 -63.05 27.07
C VAL A 67 -27.22 -63.47 27.57
N PRO A 68 -26.73 -63.37 28.84
CA PRO A 68 -26.49 -62.24 29.76
C PRO A 68 -25.12 -62.42 30.57
N PRO A 69 -24.91 -62.09 31.87
CA PRO A 69 -23.69 -61.39 32.34
C PRO A 69 -22.80 -62.20 33.31
N ALA A 70 -21.64 -61.65 33.69
CA ALA A 70 -20.93 -62.06 34.91
C ALA A 70 -20.37 -60.85 35.66
N VAL A 71 -20.64 -60.85 36.97
CA VAL A 71 -20.37 -59.80 37.95
C VAL A 71 -19.09 -60.12 38.73
N GLY A 72 -18.18 -59.14 38.80
CA GLY A 72 -17.24 -58.84 39.92
C GLY A 72 -16.10 -59.83 40.23
N PRO A 73 -15.08 -59.44 41.04
CA PRO A 73 -15.00 -58.21 41.84
C PRO A 73 -13.68 -57.39 41.78
N SER A 74 -13.80 -56.16 42.30
CA SER A 74 -12.86 -55.41 43.16
C SER A 74 -11.41 -55.11 42.74
N ASN A 75 -11.20 -53.84 42.38
CA ASN A 75 -10.33 -52.86 43.06
C ASN A 75 -9.16 -53.38 43.92
N ASN A 76 -7.94 -53.10 43.44
CA ASN A 76 -6.89 -52.34 44.12
C ASN A 76 -5.53 -52.85 43.64
N GLU A 77 -4.90 -52.18 42.65
CA GLU A 77 -3.43 -52.17 42.43
C GLU A 77 -3.03 -51.50 41.10
N LYS A 78 -3.53 -50.30 40.78
CA LYS A 78 -2.93 -49.45 39.72
C LYS A 78 -2.95 -47.96 40.10
N LEU A 79 -2.45 -47.67 41.29
CA LEU A 79 -2.13 -46.30 41.71
C LEU A 79 -0.77 -46.31 42.43
N ASN A 80 0.30 -46.66 41.72
CA ASN A 80 1.70 -46.36 42.12
C ASN A 80 2.73 -46.75 41.04
N ARG A 81 2.43 -46.51 39.76
CA ARG A 81 3.43 -46.59 38.67
C ARG A 81 3.10 -45.65 37.52
N ARG A 82 2.81 -44.37 37.81
CA ARG A 82 2.69 -43.30 36.80
C ARG A 82 3.19 -41.92 37.26
N GLU A 83 3.89 -41.84 38.38
CA GLU A 83 4.45 -40.60 38.91
C GLU A 83 5.95 -40.73 39.23
N SER A 84 6.77 -41.00 38.21
CA SER A 84 8.22 -40.77 38.31
C SER A 84 8.94 -40.66 36.96
N THR A 85 8.22 -40.32 35.88
CA THR A 85 8.83 -39.95 34.58
C THR A 85 8.18 -38.70 33.98
N LYS A 86 7.94 -37.68 34.82
CA LYS A 86 7.53 -36.32 34.40
C LYS A 86 8.38 -35.23 35.07
N SER A 87 9.69 -35.43 35.11
CA SER A 87 10.71 -34.38 35.19
C SER A 87 11.97 -35.04 34.67
N ILE A 88 12.36 -34.90 33.42
CA ILE A 88 12.97 -33.70 32.83
C ILE A 88 12.67 -33.83 31.33
N LYS A 89 11.68 -33.08 30.83
CA LYS A 89 11.67 -32.69 29.43
C LYS A 89 12.25 -31.31 29.42
N ASP A 90 13.44 -31.18 28.86
CA ASP A 90 14.10 -29.91 28.60
C ASP A 90 13.09 -28.90 28.05
N LYS A 91 12.73 -27.91 28.88
CA LYS A 91 12.25 -26.64 28.37
C LYS A 91 13.47 -25.96 27.76
N THR A 92 13.87 -26.36 26.55
CA THR A 92 14.68 -25.52 25.68
C THR A 92 13.91 -24.23 25.48
N GLN A 93 14.35 -23.18 26.18
CA GLN A 93 13.68 -21.91 26.19
C GLN A 93 13.92 -21.21 24.85
N ARG A 94 12.82 -20.91 24.16
CA ARG A 94 12.76 -20.30 22.82
C ARG A 94 13.26 -18.87 22.88
N ASN A 95 14.42 -18.59 22.29
CA ASN A 95 15.08 -17.29 22.42
C ASN A 95 14.99 -16.42 21.15
N ILE A 96 14.66 -17.00 20.00
CA ILE A 96 14.70 -16.31 18.71
C ILE A 96 13.38 -16.54 17.94
N ILE A 97 12.87 -15.50 17.30
CA ILE A 97 11.77 -15.57 16.34
C ILE A 97 12.33 -15.21 14.97
N VAL A 98 12.17 -16.10 14.00
CA VAL A 98 12.56 -15.89 12.61
C VAL A 98 11.29 -15.64 11.79
N ASN A 99 11.15 -14.43 11.27
CA ASN A 99 10.14 -14.12 10.28
C ASN A 99 10.72 -14.36 8.89
N ILE A 100 10.01 -15.10 8.06
CA ILE A 100 10.40 -15.38 6.68
C ILE A 100 9.29 -14.87 5.78
N VAL A 101 9.61 -14.04 4.81
CA VAL A 101 8.71 -13.63 3.73
C VAL A 101 9.20 -14.31 2.46
N LEU A 102 8.40 -15.23 1.94
CA LEU A 102 8.63 -15.89 0.66
C LEU A 102 8.04 -15.02 -0.44
N VAL A 103 8.90 -14.41 -1.27
CA VAL A 103 8.48 -13.44 -2.28
C VAL A 103 8.18 -14.15 -3.59
N GLU A 104 9.21 -14.63 -4.27
CA GLU A 104 9.15 -15.23 -5.60
C GLU A 104 10.29 -16.21 -5.86
N ALA A 105 10.19 -17.00 -6.92
CA ALA A 105 11.32 -17.75 -7.48
C ALA A 105 11.57 -17.31 -8.93
N LYS A 106 12.79 -17.48 -9.41
CA LYS A 106 13.20 -17.16 -10.79
C LYS A 106 13.93 -18.34 -11.41
N GLY A 107 13.66 -18.56 -12.69
CA GLY A 107 14.39 -19.55 -13.50
C GLY A 107 14.06 -20.99 -13.13
N LEU A 108 12.83 -21.25 -12.67
CA LEU A 108 12.37 -22.62 -12.46
C LEU A 108 12.24 -23.37 -13.80
N PRO A 109 12.36 -24.72 -13.79
CA PRO A 109 12.13 -25.54 -14.97
C PRO A 109 10.73 -25.33 -15.55
N ASP A 110 10.60 -25.63 -16.83
CA ASP A 110 9.30 -25.63 -17.50
C ASP A 110 8.35 -26.67 -16.90
N VAL A 111 7.06 -26.36 -16.99
CA VAL A 111 6.00 -27.26 -16.55
C VAL A 111 6.03 -28.51 -17.43
N PRO A 112 5.98 -29.73 -16.86
CA PRO A 112 5.81 -30.94 -17.65
C PRO A 112 4.51 -30.91 -18.48
N ASP A 113 4.56 -31.31 -19.75
CA ASP A 113 3.41 -31.35 -20.67
C ASP A 113 2.49 -32.57 -20.41
N ASP A 114 2.09 -32.78 -19.15
CA ASP A 114 1.27 -33.92 -18.73
C ASP A 114 -0.25 -33.61 -18.74
N GLY A 115 -0.65 -32.42 -19.19
CA GLY A 115 -2.05 -31.96 -19.18
C GLY A 115 -2.66 -31.73 -17.79
N LEU A 116 -1.84 -31.80 -16.73
CA LEU A 116 -2.22 -31.65 -15.33
C LEU A 116 -1.93 -30.23 -14.82
N SER A 117 -2.67 -29.80 -13.79
CA SER A 117 -2.32 -28.56 -13.07
C SER A 117 -1.18 -28.84 -12.09
N HIS A 118 -0.01 -28.29 -12.39
CA HIS A 118 1.16 -28.36 -11.51
C HIS A 118 1.17 -27.16 -10.56
N GLY A 119 1.53 -27.39 -9.30
CA GLY A 119 1.53 -26.37 -8.26
C GLY A 119 2.78 -26.45 -7.39
N VAL A 120 3.58 -25.39 -7.39
CA VAL A 120 4.80 -25.30 -6.58
C VAL A 120 4.50 -24.77 -5.18
N TYR A 121 5.11 -25.39 -4.18
CA TYR A 121 5.13 -24.91 -2.80
C TYR A 121 6.50 -25.07 -2.16
N CYS A 122 6.83 -24.17 -1.25
CA CYS A 122 8.04 -24.23 -0.43
C CYS A 122 7.72 -24.88 0.92
N LYS A 123 8.65 -25.70 1.41
CA LYS A 123 8.66 -26.22 2.77
C LYS A 123 9.88 -25.69 3.50
N PHE A 124 9.64 -24.99 4.60
CA PHE A 124 10.64 -24.46 5.50
C PHE A 124 10.80 -25.38 6.70
N ARG A 125 12.04 -25.64 7.11
CA ARG A 125 12.38 -26.38 8.31
C ARG A 125 13.46 -25.64 9.09
N LEU A 126 13.16 -25.29 10.33
CA LEU A 126 14.09 -24.68 11.28
C LEU A 126 14.07 -25.54 12.56
N GLY A 127 15.12 -26.34 12.76
CA GLY A 127 15.16 -27.37 13.81
C GLY A 127 13.98 -28.35 13.75
N SER A 128 13.14 -28.31 14.79
CA SER A 128 11.92 -29.14 14.91
C SER A 128 10.68 -28.54 14.24
N HIS A 129 10.70 -27.25 13.90
CA HIS A 129 9.55 -26.56 13.32
C HIS A 129 9.57 -26.67 11.80
N THR A 130 8.46 -27.14 11.22
CA THR A 130 8.27 -27.17 9.76
C THR A 130 7.00 -26.45 9.35
N CYS A 131 7.09 -25.60 8.33
CA CYS A 131 5.96 -24.92 7.71
C CYS A 131 5.96 -25.14 6.20
N LYS A 132 4.77 -25.04 5.59
CA LYS A 132 4.58 -25.14 4.14
C LYS A 132 3.86 -23.90 3.64
N SER A 133 4.25 -23.40 2.48
CA SER A 133 3.53 -22.33 1.78
C SER A 133 2.27 -22.87 1.11
N LYS A 134 1.42 -21.95 0.64
CA LYS A 134 0.38 -22.30 -0.33
C LYS A 134 1.00 -22.79 -1.63
N SER A 135 0.23 -23.60 -2.35
CA SER A 135 0.56 -24.08 -3.69
C SER A 135 0.19 -23.00 -4.69
N VAL A 136 1.16 -22.54 -5.48
CA VAL A 136 0.96 -21.57 -6.58
C VAL A 136 1.19 -22.29 -7.90
N LEU A 137 0.50 -21.91 -8.97
CA LEU A 137 0.67 -22.53 -10.29
C LEU A 137 2.15 -22.54 -10.71
N THR A 138 2.62 -23.69 -11.19
CA THR A 138 3.99 -23.83 -11.69
C THR A 138 4.19 -22.94 -12.90
N THR A 139 5.15 -22.02 -12.78
CA THR A 139 5.58 -21.09 -13.82
C THR A 139 7.09 -20.88 -13.67
N ARG A 140 7.77 -20.28 -14.65
CA ARG A 140 9.19 -19.91 -14.51
C ARG A 140 9.45 -18.86 -13.42
N TYR A 141 8.39 -18.15 -12.99
CA TYR A 141 8.44 -17.00 -12.08
C TYR A 141 7.29 -17.01 -11.07
N PRO A 142 7.15 -18.05 -10.21
CA PRO A 142 6.04 -18.12 -9.28
C PRO A 142 6.21 -17.08 -8.17
N GLN A 143 5.09 -16.49 -7.73
CA GLN A 143 5.05 -15.52 -6.64
C GLN A 143 4.12 -16.02 -5.54
N TRP A 144 4.63 -16.11 -4.31
CA TRP A 144 3.83 -16.50 -3.14
C TRP A 144 3.41 -15.29 -2.32
N LYS A 145 4.35 -14.37 -2.04
CA LYS A 145 4.15 -13.18 -1.19
C LYS A 145 3.54 -13.56 0.19
N GLU A 146 4.06 -14.62 0.78
CA GLU A 146 3.56 -15.18 2.05
C GLU A 146 4.53 -14.97 3.20
N ARG A 147 4.00 -14.80 4.42
CA ARG A 147 4.79 -14.66 5.65
C ARG A 147 4.68 -15.89 6.53
N PHE A 148 5.81 -16.37 6.99
CA PHE A 148 5.95 -17.43 7.98
C PHE A 148 6.63 -16.87 9.23
N LYS A 149 6.22 -17.37 10.40
CA LYS A 149 6.83 -17.06 11.69
C LYS A 149 7.28 -18.38 12.31
N LEU A 150 8.58 -18.58 12.37
CA LEU A 150 9.20 -19.74 13.00
C LEU A 150 9.85 -19.32 14.31
N ASN A 151 9.74 -20.14 15.34
CA ASN A 151 10.49 -19.94 16.56
C ASN A 151 11.77 -20.77 16.45
N GLY A 152 12.92 -20.14 16.68
CA GLY A 152 14.22 -20.80 16.69
C GLY A 152 14.58 -21.22 18.12
N ASP A 153 15.05 -22.46 18.24
CA ASP A 153 15.61 -23.01 19.47
C ASP A 153 17.15 -22.87 19.44
N SER A 154 17.87 -23.95 19.08
CA SER A 154 19.33 -24.04 19.00
C SER A 154 19.87 -24.00 17.56
N ASP A 155 19.13 -24.59 16.62
CA ASP A 155 19.58 -24.74 15.24
C ASP A 155 19.30 -23.44 14.47
N GLN A 156 20.38 -22.76 14.07
CA GLN A 156 20.32 -21.54 13.26
C GLN A 156 20.38 -21.85 11.75
N LEU A 157 20.26 -23.11 11.34
CA LEU A 157 20.21 -23.52 9.94
C LEU A 157 18.76 -23.62 9.47
N LEU A 158 18.39 -22.77 8.51
CA LEU A 158 17.09 -22.79 7.85
C LEU A 158 17.18 -23.64 6.58
N HIS A 159 16.55 -24.80 6.60
CA HIS A 159 16.41 -25.64 5.42
C HIS A 159 15.16 -25.25 4.65
N ILE A 160 15.32 -24.98 3.36
CA ILE A 160 14.24 -24.66 2.43
C ILE A 160 14.24 -25.74 1.35
N SER A 161 13.06 -26.25 1.02
CA SER A 161 12.88 -27.24 -0.05
C SER A 161 11.69 -26.87 -0.91
N LEU A 162 11.87 -26.91 -2.22
CA LEU A 162 10.86 -26.60 -3.22
C LEU A 162 10.25 -27.92 -3.74
N TRP A 163 8.93 -27.94 -3.86
CA TRP A 163 8.20 -29.13 -4.27
C TRP A 163 7.14 -28.76 -5.30
N ASP A 164 7.04 -29.57 -6.36
CA ASP A 164 5.93 -29.55 -7.30
C ASP A 164 4.85 -30.51 -6.83
N LYS A 165 3.60 -30.08 -6.90
CA LYS A 165 2.41 -30.86 -6.61
C LYS A 165 1.62 -31.06 -7.91
N GLY A 166 2.05 -32.03 -8.70
CA GLY A 166 1.25 -32.61 -9.80
C GLY A 166 0.54 -33.90 -9.33
N LYS A 167 0.58 -34.96 -10.15
CA LYS A 167 0.09 -36.31 -9.77
C LYS A 167 0.88 -36.92 -8.62
N HIS A 168 2.20 -36.71 -8.63
CA HIS A 168 3.12 -37.07 -7.56
C HIS A 168 3.87 -35.82 -7.08
N LYS A 169 4.41 -35.87 -5.86
CA LYS A 169 5.23 -34.78 -5.33
C LYS A 169 6.63 -34.89 -5.94
N ASN A 170 6.97 -33.96 -6.82
CA ASN A 170 8.32 -33.89 -7.39
C ASN A 170 9.17 -32.90 -6.58
N PHE A 171 10.42 -33.26 -6.32
CA PHE A 171 11.37 -32.37 -5.65
C PHE A 171 12.00 -31.44 -6.68
N MET A 172 12.01 -30.13 -6.40
CA MET A 172 12.48 -29.09 -7.33
C MET A 172 13.70 -28.33 -6.77
N GLY A 173 14.49 -28.98 -5.92
CA GLY A 173 15.67 -28.40 -5.29
C GLY A 173 15.48 -27.99 -3.83
N SER A 174 16.59 -27.86 -3.13
CA SER A 174 16.67 -27.37 -1.76
C SER A 174 17.68 -26.24 -1.66
N CYS A 175 17.69 -25.54 -0.54
CA CYS A 175 18.81 -24.71 -0.13
C CYS A 175 18.86 -24.65 1.39
N VAL A 176 20.05 -24.42 1.93
CA VAL A 176 20.27 -24.26 3.36
C VAL A 176 20.85 -22.87 3.60
N LEU A 177 20.22 -22.12 4.50
CA LEU A 177 20.67 -20.79 4.88
C LEU A 177 21.09 -20.79 6.35
N ASP A 178 22.32 -20.34 6.60
CA ASP A 178 22.82 -20.14 7.96
C ASP A 178 22.41 -18.76 8.49
N LEU A 179 21.54 -18.75 9.49
CA LEU A 179 21.03 -17.55 10.14
C LEU A 179 22.05 -16.91 11.09
N SER A 180 23.13 -17.61 11.45
CA SER A 180 24.17 -17.12 12.35
C SER A 180 24.95 -15.95 11.76
N ASN A 181 25.11 -15.93 10.44
CA ASN A 181 25.83 -14.90 9.70
C ASN A 181 25.00 -13.62 9.48
N LEU A 182 23.70 -13.66 9.77
CA LEU A 182 22.80 -12.54 9.57
C LEU A 182 22.73 -11.67 10.84
N GLU A 183 22.78 -10.35 10.65
CA GLU A 183 22.60 -9.41 11.76
C GLU A 183 21.21 -9.59 12.40
N LYS A 184 21.19 -9.71 13.72
CA LYS A 184 19.95 -9.83 14.51
C LYS A 184 19.24 -8.48 14.57
N GLU A 185 17.93 -8.52 14.75
CA GLU A 185 17.04 -7.35 14.80
C GLU A 185 17.05 -6.50 13.51
N ARG A 186 17.40 -7.12 12.37
CA ARG A 186 17.36 -6.51 11.03
C ARG A 186 16.68 -7.45 10.03
N THR A 187 16.12 -6.86 8.97
CA THR A 187 15.54 -7.61 7.84
C THR A 187 16.58 -7.70 6.72
N HIS A 188 16.83 -8.91 6.22
CA HIS A 188 17.76 -9.20 5.14
C HIS A 188 17.01 -9.67 3.92
N ASP A 189 17.30 -9.11 2.76
CA ASP A 189 16.71 -9.51 1.48
C ASP A 189 17.72 -10.34 0.68
N ILE A 190 17.38 -11.62 0.43
CA ILE A 190 18.34 -12.64 0.00
C ILE A 190 17.80 -13.38 -1.22
N TRP A 191 18.64 -13.46 -2.27
CA TRP A 191 18.46 -14.38 -3.38
C TRP A 191 19.32 -15.61 -3.15
N GLN A 192 18.67 -16.75 -2.88
CA GLN A 192 19.34 -18.02 -2.63
C GLN A 192 19.20 -18.93 -3.85
N GLN A 193 20.32 -19.41 -4.39
CA GLN A 193 20.29 -20.42 -5.44
C GLN A 193 19.85 -21.76 -4.87
N LEU A 194 18.98 -22.46 -5.61
CA LEU A 194 18.57 -23.82 -5.30
C LEU A 194 19.64 -24.80 -5.76
N ASP A 195 19.81 -25.87 -4.99
CA ASP A 195 20.67 -27.01 -5.33
C ASP A 195 20.30 -27.54 -6.73
N GLU A 196 21.28 -28.12 -7.44
CA GLU A 196 21.11 -28.67 -8.79
C GLU A 196 20.68 -27.65 -9.88
N ASN A 197 20.89 -26.34 -9.64
CA ASN A 197 20.60 -25.26 -10.58
C ASN A 197 19.13 -25.17 -11.02
N TYR A 198 18.19 -25.63 -10.20
CA TYR A 198 16.76 -25.51 -10.46
C TYR A 198 16.23 -24.07 -10.51
N GLY A 199 17.04 -23.08 -10.10
CA GLY A 199 16.68 -21.67 -10.14
C GLY A 199 17.14 -20.91 -8.90
N SER A 200 16.56 -19.74 -8.67
CA SER A 200 16.85 -18.90 -7.51
C SER A 200 15.58 -18.53 -6.76
N LEU A 201 15.63 -18.55 -5.44
CA LEU A 201 14.54 -18.23 -4.54
C LEU A 201 14.78 -16.88 -3.86
N HIS A 202 13.76 -16.03 -3.82
CA HIS A 202 13.79 -14.72 -3.17
C HIS A 202 13.12 -14.77 -1.80
N LEU A 203 13.90 -14.53 -0.75
CA LEU A 203 13.49 -14.59 0.63
C LEU A 203 13.86 -13.29 1.35
N SER A 204 12.92 -12.75 2.12
CA SER A 204 13.21 -11.67 3.07
C SER A 204 13.07 -12.20 4.50
N ILE A 205 14.17 -12.16 5.27
CA ILE A 205 14.28 -12.82 6.57
C ILE A 205 14.57 -11.79 7.66
N THR A 206 13.78 -11.81 8.74
CA THR A 206 13.99 -10.96 9.91
C THR A 206 14.18 -11.82 11.15
N ILE A 207 15.30 -11.67 11.84
CA ILE A 207 15.62 -12.39 13.08
C ILE A 207 15.35 -11.47 14.26
N CYS A 208 14.43 -11.83 15.17
CA CYS A 208 14.06 -11.04 16.35
C CYS A 208 14.40 -11.81 17.63
N ILE A 209 15.04 -11.17 18.60
CA ILE A 209 15.40 -11.79 19.88
C ILE A 209 14.24 -11.63 20.86
N LEU A 210 13.79 -12.74 21.48
CA LEU A 210 12.59 -12.78 22.31
C LEU A 210 12.84 -12.46 23.80
N LYS A 211 14.08 -12.59 24.27
CA LYS A 211 14.50 -12.27 25.65
C LYS A 211 15.57 -11.18 25.67
N GLN A 212 15.50 -10.35 26.70
CA GLN A 212 16.54 -9.38 27.04
C GLN A 212 17.80 -10.16 27.44
N LEU A 213 18.77 -10.29 26.55
CA LEU A 213 20.15 -10.46 26.99
C LEU A 213 20.59 -9.08 27.47
N GLU A 214 20.79 -8.95 28.78
CA GLU A 214 21.60 -7.85 29.31
C GLU A 214 22.98 -7.93 28.63
N SER A 215 23.51 -6.79 28.24
CA SER A 215 24.70 -6.58 27.38
C SER A 215 24.47 -6.68 25.86
N THR A 216 24.02 -5.56 25.29
CA THR A 216 24.89 -4.83 24.36
C THR A 216 24.85 -3.37 24.79
N SER A 217 26.03 -2.81 25.06
CA SER A 217 26.28 -1.39 25.26
C SER A 217 25.31 -0.51 24.45
N ASN A 218 24.80 0.55 25.07
CA ASN A 218 24.13 1.65 24.38
C ASN A 218 24.81 1.86 23.02
N PRO A 219 24.09 1.76 21.90
CA PRO A 219 24.58 2.27 20.63
C PRO A 219 24.54 3.79 20.71
N GLU A 220 25.34 4.38 21.60
CA GLU A 220 25.93 5.70 21.38
C GLU A 220 26.97 5.55 20.25
N TYR A 221 26.59 4.88 19.16
CA TYR A 221 27.30 4.92 17.89
C TYR A 221 27.19 6.37 17.45
N LYS A 222 28.35 6.98 17.21
CA LYS A 222 28.57 8.36 16.79
C LYS A 222 27.51 8.81 15.77
N VAL A 223 26.43 9.41 16.24
CA VAL A 223 25.42 10.05 15.38
C VAL A 223 26.11 11.05 14.44
N ASP A 224 27.20 11.66 14.90
CA ASP A 224 28.08 12.54 14.12
C ASP A 224 28.77 11.84 12.95
N ASP A 225 29.23 10.60 13.12
CA ASP A 225 29.86 9.82 12.05
C ASP A 225 28.82 9.46 10.96
N LEU A 226 27.62 9.05 11.38
CA LEU A 226 26.50 8.81 10.48
C LEU A 226 26.04 10.08 9.76
N ARG A 227 25.99 11.21 10.46
CA ARG A 227 25.64 12.51 9.88
C ARG A 227 26.68 12.93 8.84
N SER A 228 27.97 12.65 9.07
CA SER A 228 29.01 12.89 8.08
C SER A 228 28.89 11.95 6.87
N LYS A 229 28.53 10.68 7.10
CA LYS A 229 28.33 9.67 6.06
C LYS A 229 27.17 10.00 5.13
N PHE A 230 26.05 10.46 5.67
CA PHE A 230 24.85 10.84 4.93
C PHE A 230 24.75 12.35 4.66
N ALA A 231 25.87 13.07 4.76
CA ALA A 231 25.88 14.49 4.41
C ALA A 231 25.59 14.71 2.92
N PHE A 232 25.03 15.87 2.58
CA PHE A 232 24.61 16.19 1.21
C PHE A 232 25.73 16.11 0.16
N TYR A 233 26.99 16.38 0.56
CA TYR A 233 28.16 16.32 -0.31
C TYR A 233 28.69 14.90 -0.53
N ASN A 234 28.29 13.93 0.31
CA ASN A 234 28.72 12.55 0.18
C ASN A 234 27.66 11.75 -0.58
N VAL A 235 27.73 11.81 -1.91
CA VAL A 235 26.89 10.98 -2.77
C VAL A 235 27.47 9.56 -2.76
N SER A 236 26.97 8.73 -1.84
CA SER A 236 27.35 7.32 -1.68
C SER A 236 27.33 6.57 -3.02
N THR A 237 28.27 5.64 -3.18
CA THR A 237 28.33 4.71 -4.32
C THR A 237 27.07 3.83 -4.40
N ASP A 238 26.47 3.50 -3.26
CA ASP A 238 25.17 2.84 -3.21
C ASP A 238 24.03 3.87 -3.21
N LEU A 239 23.48 4.12 -4.40
CA LEU A 239 22.34 5.02 -4.62
C LEU A 239 21.00 4.44 -4.11
N ASN A 240 20.98 3.20 -3.61
CA ASN A 240 19.75 2.62 -3.06
C ASN A 240 19.54 3.00 -1.61
N LEU A 241 20.59 3.04 -0.80
CA LEU A 241 20.52 3.43 0.60
C LEU A 241 20.51 4.96 0.74
N VAL A 242 19.39 5.51 1.21
CA VAL A 242 19.19 6.96 1.35
C VAL A 242 19.53 7.44 2.75
N GLY A 243 19.27 6.61 3.77
CA GLY A 243 19.51 6.98 5.16
C GLY A 243 19.29 5.84 6.14
N GLN A 244 19.32 6.17 7.43
CA GLN A 244 19.07 5.27 8.55
C GLN A 244 18.12 5.92 9.55
N LEU A 245 17.19 5.13 10.08
CA LEU A 245 16.24 5.52 11.12
C LEU A 245 16.55 4.75 12.39
N HIS A 246 16.81 5.49 13.46
CA HIS A 246 16.94 4.95 14.81
C HIS A 246 15.61 5.11 15.54
N VAL A 247 15.07 3.99 16.03
CA VAL A 247 13.77 3.93 16.73
C VAL A 247 13.99 3.36 18.11
N ARG A 248 13.83 4.18 19.16
CA ARG A 248 13.82 3.70 20.55
C ARG A 248 12.40 3.63 21.08
N VAL A 249 11.99 2.42 21.45
CA VAL A 249 10.65 2.12 21.97
C VAL A 249 10.75 2.00 23.49
N TYR A 250 10.24 2.99 24.21
CA TYR A 250 10.31 3.02 25.67
C TYR A 250 9.21 2.19 26.32
N GLY A 251 7.95 2.47 26.00
CA GLY A 251 6.81 1.89 26.70
C GLY A 251 5.48 2.39 26.17
N ALA A 252 4.39 1.85 26.69
CA ALA A 252 3.04 2.32 26.41
C ALA A 252 2.29 2.58 27.72
N ARG A 253 1.21 3.36 27.65
CA ARG A 253 0.30 3.63 28.79
C ARG A 253 -1.14 3.61 28.32
N GLY A 254 -2.07 3.34 29.24
CA GLY A 254 -3.50 3.44 28.97
C GLY A 254 -4.07 2.30 28.13
N LEU A 255 -3.36 1.18 28.03
CA LEU A 255 -3.82 0.00 27.29
C LEU A 255 -5.03 -0.64 28.00
N LYS A 256 -5.90 -1.27 27.22
CA LYS A 256 -7.07 -1.98 27.75
C LYS A 256 -6.62 -3.23 28.52
N GLY A 257 -6.94 -3.29 29.81
CA GLY A 257 -6.67 -4.46 30.66
C GLY A 257 -5.20 -4.56 31.10
N LYS A 258 -4.74 -5.80 31.41
CA LYS A 258 -3.34 -6.10 31.76
C LYS A 258 -2.70 -7.03 30.71
N PRO A 259 -2.48 -6.55 29.48
CA PRO A 259 -1.96 -7.36 28.39
C PRO A 259 -0.49 -7.74 28.60
N SER A 260 -0.07 -8.85 27.99
CA SER A 260 1.35 -9.16 27.75
C SER A 260 1.74 -8.54 26.41
N ALA A 261 1.91 -7.22 26.40
CA ALA A 261 2.03 -6.45 25.17
C ALA A 261 3.41 -6.62 24.49
N TYR A 262 3.40 -6.62 23.16
CA TYR A 262 4.60 -6.45 22.33
C TYR A 262 4.30 -5.48 21.19
N CYS A 263 5.35 -4.80 20.72
CA CYS A 263 5.28 -3.89 19.59
C CYS A 263 5.79 -4.58 18.33
N THR A 264 5.18 -4.22 17.21
CA THR A 264 5.66 -4.58 15.88
C THR A 264 5.94 -3.29 15.13
N LEU A 265 7.20 -3.13 14.77
CA LEU A 265 7.72 -2.00 14.00
C LEU A 265 7.80 -2.43 12.54
N GLU A 266 7.16 -1.69 11.64
CA GLU A 266 7.10 -2.01 10.21
C GLU A 266 7.47 -0.76 9.41
N LEU A 267 8.54 -0.86 8.61
CA LEU A 267 8.99 0.16 7.69
C LEU A 267 9.16 -0.50 6.31
N GLU A 268 8.31 -0.14 5.36
CA GLU A 268 8.25 -0.76 4.03
C GLU A 268 8.10 -2.30 4.09
N ASN A 269 9.14 -3.03 3.71
CA ASN A 269 9.24 -4.49 3.76
C ASN A 269 9.97 -4.99 5.01
N GLU A 270 10.63 -4.12 5.77
CA GLU A 270 11.28 -4.48 7.04
C GLU A 270 10.23 -4.54 8.16
N LYS A 271 10.20 -5.64 8.92
CA LYS A 271 9.26 -5.79 10.04
C LYS A 271 9.84 -6.52 11.23
N ILE A 272 10.07 -5.77 12.30
CA ILE A 272 10.71 -6.21 13.54
C ILE A 272 9.66 -6.34 14.64
N HIS A 273 9.84 -7.32 15.53
CA HIS A 273 9.03 -7.48 16.73
C HIS A 273 9.88 -7.20 17.98
N THR A 274 9.32 -6.44 18.90
CA THR A 274 9.93 -6.26 20.22
C THR A 274 9.73 -7.50 21.08
N PRO A 275 10.56 -7.69 22.13
CA PRO A 275 10.28 -8.64 23.19
C PRO A 275 8.91 -8.37 23.83
N LYS A 276 8.36 -9.41 24.47
CA LYS A 276 7.13 -9.28 25.24
C LYS A 276 7.43 -8.57 26.55
N ALA A 277 6.64 -7.55 26.87
CA ALA A 277 6.68 -6.92 28.18
C ALA A 277 5.90 -7.75 29.21
N SER A 278 6.20 -7.52 30.49
CA SER A 278 5.44 -8.07 31.61
C SER A 278 3.97 -7.66 31.56
N TYR A 279 3.10 -8.47 32.15
CA TYR A 279 1.65 -8.21 32.23
C TYR A 279 1.36 -6.89 32.93
N SER A 280 1.04 -5.84 32.17
CA SER A 280 0.83 -4.50 32.68
C SER A 280 -0.01 -3.66 31.71
N ALA A 281 -0.81 -2.74 32.25
CA ALA A 281 -1.46 -1.68 31.47
C ALA A 281 -0.44 -0.62 30.98
N GLU A 282 0.74 -0.60 31.60
CA GLU A 282 1.89 0.24 31.27
C GLU A 282 3.13 -0.63 31.01
N PRO A 283 3.23 -1.28 29.84
CA PRO A 283 4.40 -2.07 29.48
C PRO A 283 5.62 -1.18 29.20
N VAL A 284 6.79 -1.63 29.65
CA VAL A 284 8.10 -1.02 29.38
C VAL A 284 8.93 -2.00 28.55
N TRP A 285 9.51 -1.52 27.45
CA TRP A 285 10.40 -2.29 26.57
C TRP A 285 11.83 -1.76 26.58
N ASP A 286 12.00 -0.43 26.58
CA ASP A 286 13.27 0.30 26.50
C ASP A 286 14.34 -0.33 25.58
N LYS A 287 14.01 -0.41 24.28
CA LYS A 287 14.93 -0.96 23.26
C LYS A 287 15.02 -0.08 22.02
N SER A 288 16.22 0.01 21.46
CA SER A 288 16.53 0.71 20.22
C SER A 288 16.66 -0.25 19.04
N TYR A 289 16.09 0.12 17.90
CA TYR A 289 16.17 -0.60 16.63
C TYR A 289 16.68 0.34 15.54
N VAL A 290 17.37 -0.20 14.54
CA VAL A 290 17.89 0.56 13.40
C VAL A 290 17.26 0.02 12.11
N PHE A 291 16.70 0.91 11.30
CA PHE A 291 16.13 0.60 10.00
C PHE A 291 16.91 1.30 8.89
N ASN A 292 17.08 0.62 7.76
CA ASN A 292 17.60 1.26 6.56
C ASN A 292 16.46 1.94 5.80
N ILE A 293 16.76 3.10 5.24
CA ILE A 293 15.79 3.90 4.52
C ILE A 293 16.16 3.90 3.05
N TYR A 294 15.25 3.36 2.24
CA TYR A 294 15.37 3.38 0.79
C TYR A 294 14.53 4.49 0.14
N ASP A 295 13.46 4.95 0.80
CA ASP A 295 12.64 6.09 0.37
C ASP A 295 12.26 6.94 1.61
N VAL A 296 12.57 8.24 1.58
CA VAL A 296 12.27 9.16 2.68
C VAL A 296 10.78 9.48 2.82
N THR A 297 10.00 9.22 1.78
CA THR A 297 8.55 9.43 1.79
C THR A 297 7.78 8.28 2.44
N SER A 298 8.50 7.25 2.88
CA SER A 298 7.94 6.12 3.60
C SER A 298 7.47 6.48 5.01
N THR A 299 6.76 5.54 5.62
CA THR A 299 6.07 5.73 6.90
C THR A 299 6.42 4.60 7.84
N LEU A 300 6.87 4.94 9.05
CA LEU A 300 7.04 3.99 10.13
C LEU A 300 5.67 3.64 10.72
N GLU A 301 5.36 2.35 10.79
CA GLU A 301 4.16 1.85 11.43
C GLU A 301 4.50 1.09 12.70
N VAL A 302 3.94 1.51 13.83
CA VAL A 302 4.09 0.84 15.13
C VAL A 302 2.75 0.26 15.54
N LYS A 303 2.67 -1.06 15.66
CA LYS A 303 1.48 -1.81 16.11
C LYS A 303 1.73 -2.35 17.51
N VAL A 304 0.80 -2.14 18.43
CA VAL A 304 0.81 -2.74 19.76
C VAL A 304 -0.19 -3.89 19.77
N LEU A 305 0.29 -5.08 20.11
CA LEU A 305 -0.48 -6.32 20.11
C LEU A 305 -0.38 -7.00 21.48
N ASP A 306 -1.44 -7.67 21.91
CA ASP A 306 -1.43 -8.53 23.07
C ASP A 306 -1.03 -9.95 22.68
N SER A 307 -0.09 -10.56 23.42
CA SER A 307 0.31 -11.95 23.26
C SER A 307 -0.26 -12.86 24.37
N SER A 308 -1.24 -12.41 25.15
CA SER A 308 -1.85 -13.22 26.21
C SER A 308 -2.37 -14.57 25.69
N ILE A 309 -2.17 -15.62 26.51
CA ILE A 309 -2.42 -17.04 26.15
C ILE A 309 -3.88 -17.29 25.74
N ASN A 310 -4.82 -16.47 26.21
CA ASN A 310 -6.24 -16.61 25.93
C ASN A 310 -6.67 -16.07 24.56
N SER A 311 -5.82 -15.31 23.86
CA SER A 311 -6.11 -14.81 22.51
C SER A 311 -5.36 -15.64 21.47
N LEU A 312 -6.06 -16.62 20.88
CA LEU A 312 -5.56 -17.42 19.75
C LEU A 312 -5.18 -16.57 18.51
N LEU A 313 -5.43 -15.26 18.51
CA LEU A 313 -5.25 -14.37 17.36
C LEU A 313 -4.38 -13.12 17.59
N ASN A 314 -3.68 -12.98 18.72
CA ASN A 314 -3.02 -11.73 19.15
C ASN A 314 -3.97 -10.51 19.09
N ASP A 315 -4.58 -10.16 20.22
CA ASP A 315 -5.57 -9.08 20.22
C ASP A 315 -4.91 -7.73 19.88
N PHE A 316 -5.51 -6.98 18.95
CA PHE A 316 -4.95 -5.73 18.45
C PHE A 316 -5.28 -4.60 19.43
N LEU A 317 -4.25 -4.02 20.06
CA LEU A 317 -4.43 -2.98 21.07
C LEU A 317 -4.38 -1.56 20.48
N GLY A 318 -3.67 -1.38 19.37
CA GLY A 318 -3.63 -0.10 18.66
C GLY A 318 -2.47 0.01 17.69
N ARG A 319 -2.51 1.05 16.84
CA ARG A 319 -1.43 1.37 15.89
C ARG A 319 -1.18 2.86 15.80
N VAL A 320 0.06 3.22 15.45
CA VAL A 320 0.42 4.57 15.03
C VAL A 320 1.19 4.49 13.71
N THR A 321 0.96 5.48 12.83
CA THR A 321 1.67 5.62 11.55
C THR A 321 2.32 6.99 11.53
N ILE A 322 3.64 7.02 11.41
CA ILE A 322 4.47 8.23 11.49
C ILE A 322 5.23 8.36 10.17
N PRO A 323 4.95 9.38 9.33
CA PRO A 323 5.74 9.64 8.13
C PRO A 323 7.14 10.11 8.51
N LEU A 324 8.16 9.60 7.83
CA LEU A 324 9.56 9.86 8.17
C LEU A 324 9.90 11.36 8.14
N LEU A 325 9.40 12.08 7.12
CA LEU A 325 9.62 13.53 6.97
C LEU A 325 8.96 14.41 8.05
N ARG A 326 8.12 13.86 8.93
CA ARG A 326 7.54 14.60 10.08
C ARG A 326 8.23 14.27 11.41
N ILE A 327 9.21 13.39 11.41
CA ILE A 327 9.97 13.04 12.60
C ILE A 327 10.77 14.26 13.06
N LYS A 328 10.76 14.50 14.38
CA LYS A 328 11.68 15.45 15.01
C LYS A 328 12.77 14.65 15.70
N ASP A 329 14.01 14.95 15.33
CA ASP A 329 15.16 14.14 15.72
C ASP A 329 15.43 14.19 17.23
N GLY A 330 15.59 13.01 17.84
CA GLY A 330 16.06 12.86 19.22
C GLY A 330 15.05 13.27 20.30
N GLU A 331 13.81 13.63 19.93
CA GLU A 331 12.80 14.02 20.90
C GLU A 331 11.98 12.82 21.39
N MET A 332 11.93 12.63 22.71
CA MET A 332 11.02 11.65 23.33
C MET A 332 9.58 12.17 23.31
N ARG A 333 8.69 11.49 22.58
CA ARG A 333 7.30 11.93 22.38
C ARG A 333 6.30 10.82 22.63
N TRP A 334 5.13 11.21 23.16
CA TRP A 334 3.98 10.33 23.28
C TRP A 334 3.14 10.41 22.00
N TYR A 335 2.86 9.25 21.42
CA TYR A 335 1.98 9.11 20.28
C TYR A 335 0.69 8.40 20.69
N ALA A 336 -0.46 9.00 20.38
CA ALA A 336 -1.75 8.38 20.63
C ALA A 336 -1.95 7.15 19.72
N LEU A 337 -2.37 6.04 20.31
CA LEU A 337 -2.68 4.82 19.56
C LEU A 337 -4.05 4.93 18.92
N LYS A 338 -4.14 4.52 17.66
CA LYS A 338 -5.37 4.52 16.87
C LYS A 338 -5.91 3.10 16.71
N ASP A 339 -7.21 3.02 16.44
CA ASP A 339 -7.87 1.76 16.09
C ASP A 339 -7.41 1.24 14.71
N ASN A 340 -7.86 0.05 14.32
CA ASN A 340 -7.47 -0.62 13.07
C ASN A 340 -7.79 0.25 11.83
N ASN A 341 -8.92 0.98 11.89
CA ASN A 341 -9.37 1.93 10.87
C ASN A 341 -8.63 3.28 10.89
N LYS A 342 -7.68 3.50 11.81
CA LYS A 342 -6.81 4.69 11.93
C LYS A 342 -7.52 6.05 12.03
N ARG A 343 -8.82 6.07 12.29
CA ARG A 343 -9.63 7.31 12.39
C ARG A 343 -9.95 7.70 13.82
N LYS A 344 -10.25 6.72 14.68
CA LYS A 344 -10.59 6.90 16.09
C LYS A 344 -9.42 6.44 16.98
N GLY A 345 -9.38 6.96 18.22
CA GLY A 345 -8.47 6.48 19.25
C GLY A 345 -8.68 4.98 19.51
N ALA A 346 -7.60 4.28 19.87
CA ALA A 346 -7.68 2.87 20.21
C ALA A 346 -8.47 2.64 21.51
N ARG A 347 -8.90 1.38 21.72
CA ARG A 347 -9.67 0.99 22.91
C ARG A 347 -8.76 1.02 24.15
N GLY A 348 -9.18 1.72 25.21
CA GLY A 348 -8.43 1.80 26.45
C GLY A 348 -8.69 3.13 27.18
N ASN A 349 -7.91 3.38 28.23
CA ASN A 349 -7.90 4.65 28.95
C ASN A 349 -6.80 5.54 28.37
N CYS A 350 -7.10 6.22 27.26
CA CYS A 350 -6.16 7.11 26.56
C CYS A 350 -4.87 6.39 26.11
N PRO A 351 -4.97 5.33 25.29
CA PRO A 351 -3.83 4.50 24.92
C PRO A 351 -2.80 5.28 24.12
N ARG A 352 -1.54 5.24 24.57
CA ARG A 352 -0.41 5.97 23.98
C ARG A 352 0.89 5.19 24.07
N VAL A 353 1.79 5.41 23.12
CA VAL A 353 3.13 4.81 23.05
C VAL A 353 4.20 5.90 23.10
N ARG A 354 5.25 5.68 23.89
CA ARG A 354 6.39 6.59 24.01
C ARG A 354 7.52 6.11 23.11
N LEU A 355 7.90 6.95 22.16
CA LEU A 355 8.93 6.68 21.17
C LEU A 355 9.92 7.84 21.13
N GLU A 356 11.17 7.51 20.81
CA GLU A 356 12.20 8.47 20.40
C GLU A 356 12.68 8.03 19.02
N LEU A 357 12.69 8.98 18.10
CA LEU A 357 12.97 8.74 16.69
C LEU A 357 14.10 9.68 16.26
N SER A 358 15.11 9.16 15.59
CA SER A 358 16.20 9.95 15.00
C SER A 358 16.43 9.50 13.57
N LEU A 359 16.29 10.44 12.64
CA LEU A 359 16.31 10.20 11.21
C LEU A 359 17.53 10.89 10.58
N VAL A 360 18.47 10.11 10.04
CA VAL A 360 19.64 10.62 9.33
C VAL A 360 19.56 10.18 7.87
N TRP A 361 19.59 11.13 6.93
CA TRP A 361 19.42 10.86 5.51
C TRP A 361 20.14 11.88 4.64
N ASN A 362 20.51 11.47 3.42
CA ASN A 362 21.11 12.36 2.44
C ASN A 362 20.02 12.97 1.53
N PRO A 363 19.90 14.31 1.47
CA PRO A 363 18.86 14.95 0.67
C PRO A 363 19.03 14.81 -0.84
N VAL A 364 20.27 14.75 -1.35
CA VAL A 364 20.54 14.64 -2.78
C VAL A 364 20.18 13.24 -3.28
N THR A 365 20.64 12.19 -2.58
CA THR A 365 20.30 10.80 -2.96
C THR A 365 18.80 10.55 -2.82
N ALA A 366 18.16 11.12 -1.78
CA ALA A 366 16.71 11.07 -1.61
C ALA A 366 15.97 11.69 -2.81
N SER A 367 16.34 12.91 -3.22
CA SER A 367 15.72 13.60 -4.36
C SER A 367 15.84 12.80 -5.65
N LEU A 368 17.00 12.21 -5.94
CA LEU A 368 17.21 11.37 -7.13
C LEU A 368 16.38 10.08 -7.07
N LYS A 369 16.15 9.53 -5.88
CA LYS A 369 15.39 8.30 -5.67
C LYS A 369 13.89 8.46 -5.96
N LEU A 370 13.34 9.67 -5.82
CA LEU A 370 11.91 9.94 -6.04
C LEU A 370 11.46 9.67 -7.48
N PHE A 371 12.36 9.75 -8.45
CA PHE A 371 12.10 9.51 -9.88
C PHE A 371 12.31 8.05 -10.31
N ARG A 372 12.72 7.17 -9.40
CA ARG A 372 12.86 5.72 -9.62
C ARG A 372 11.54 5.02 -9.26
N PRO A 373 11.30 3.76 -9.67
CA PRO A 373 10.11 3.04 -9.22
C PRO A 373 10.11 2.88 -7.69
N LYS A 374 8.96 3.09 -7.07
CA LYS A 374 8.77 2.88 -5.63
C LYS A 374 8.90 1.40 -5.30
N GLN A 375 9.52 1.06 -4.17
CA GLN A 375 9.58 -0.34 -3.73
C GLN A 375 8.18 -0.91 -3.54
N VAL A 376 7.92 -2.05 -4.16
CA VAL A 376 6.64 -2.75 -4.03
C VAL A 376 6.65 -3.46 -2.68
N LYS A 377 5.61 -3.20 -1.88
CA LYS A 377 5.42 -3.91 -0.63
C LYS A 377 5.10 -5.38 -0.93
N TYR A 378 5.90 -6.32 -0.41
CA TYR A 378 5.71 -7.75 -0.71
C TYR A 378 4.33 -8.23 -0.26
N ILE A 379 3.89 -7.80 0.91
CA ILE A 379 2.59 -8.16 1.48
C ILE A 379 1.69 -6.92 1.46
N ALA A 380 1.02 -6.72 0.33
CA ALA A 380 -0.06 -5.75 0.21
C ALA A 380 -1.38 -6.38 0.64
N LYS A 381 -2.21 -5.63 1.39
CA LYS A 381 -3.61 -6.03 1.58
C LYS A 381 -4.33 -5.79 0.26
N GLU A 382 -5.10 -6.76 -0.19
CA GLU A 382 -5.96 -6.58 -1.36
C GLU A 382 -6.90 -5.39 -1.14
N PRO A 383 -7.08 -4.54 -2.17
CA PRO A 383 -8.01 -3.43 -2.08
C PRO A 383 -9.42 -3.99 -1.82
N LYS A 384 -10.03 -3.59 -0.71
CA LYS A 384 -11.43 -3.92 -0.44
C LYS A 384 -12.29 -2.97 -1.26
N PHE A 385 -13.27 -3.52 -1.99
CA PHE A 385 -14.30 -2.72 -2.62
C PHE A 385 -15.08 -1.98 -1.54
N ASP A 386 -15.08 -0.65 -1.60
CA ASP A 386 -15.79 0.21 -0.66
C ASP A 386 -16.80 1.06 -1.43
N LEU A 387 -18.07 0.65 -1.38
CA LEU A 387 -19.16 1.30 -2.11
C LEU A 387 -19.30 2.78 -1.74
N ALA A 388 -19.04 3.12 -0.46
CA ALA A 388 -19.10 4.51 0.01
C ALA A 388 -18.00 5.37 -0.62
N LEU A 389 -16.81 4.80 -0.83
CA LEU A 389 -15.71 5.47 -1.52
C LEU A 389 -16.04 5.71 -2.99
N VAL A 390 -16.65 4.72 -3.66
CA VAL A 390 -17.09 4.84 -5.05
C VAL A 390 -18.12 5.97 -5.19
N TYR A 391 -19.15 6.01 -4.34
CA TYR A 391 -20.17 7.07 -4.39
C TYR A 391 -19.55 8.46 -4.20
N LYS A 392 -18.63 8.59 -3.24
CA LYS A 392 -17.90 9.85 -3.02
C LYS A 392 -17.08 10.27 -4.25
N ASN A 393 -16.41 9.33 -4.90
CA ASN A 393 -15.60 9.62 -6.09
C ASN A 393 -16.47 9.97 -7.30
N VAL A 394 -17.64 9.33 -7.45
CA VAL A 394 -18.62 9.69 -8.51
C VAL A 394 -19.15 11.10 -8.29
N LYS A 395 -19.41 11.50 -7.05
CA LYS A 395 -19.79 12.90 -6.73
C LYS A 395 -18.70 13.88 -7.18
N PHE A 396 -17.44 13.62 -6.85
CA PHE A 396 -16.31 14.44 -7.30
C PHE A 396 -16.25 14.56 -8.83
N ILE A 397 -16.47 13.45 -9.54
CA ILE A 397 -16.49 13.45 -11.00
C ILE A 397 -17.61 14.32 -11.54
N ARG A 398 -18.84 14.13 -11.05
CA ARG A 398 -19.99 14.93 -11.46
C ARG A 398 -19.69 16.41 -11.25
N ASP A 399 -19.25 16.79 -10.06
CA ASP A 399 -18.94 18.18 -9.72
C ASP A 399 -17.80 18.74 -10.61
N THR A 400 -16.82 17.89 -10.97
CA THR A 400 -15.75 18.26 -11.92
C THR A 400 -16.27 18.43 -13.34
N PHE A 401 -17.14 17.55 -13.83
CA PHE A 401 -17.75 17.66 -15.16
C PHE A 401 -18.70 18.84 -15.25
N GLU A 402 -19.44 19.14 -14.18
CA GLU A 402 -20.29 20.33 -14.09
C GLU A 402 -19.44 21.60 -14.15
N PHE A 403 -18.32 21.65 -13.41
CA PHE A 403 -17.36 22.74 -13.50
C PHE A 403 -16.76 22.89 -14.91
N LEU A 404 -16.37 21.78 -15.56
CA LEU A 404 -15.87 21.80 -16.94
C LEU A 404 -16.94 22.22 -17.94
N TYR A 405 -18.19 21.82 -17.73
CA TYR A 405 -19.32 22.23 -18.55
C TYR A 405 -19.54 23.74 -18.45
N VAL A 406 -19.54 24.28 -17.23
CA VAL A 406 -19.65 25.72 -16.98
C VAL A 406 -18.51 26.49 -17.65
N ILE A 407 -17.26 26.05 -17.50
CA ILE A 407 -16.11 26.65 -18.20
C ILE A 407 -16.31 26.62 -19.72
N ASN A 408 -16.72 25.47 -20.25
CA ASN A 408 -16.93 25.31 -21.68
C ASN A 408 -18.04 26.24 -22.18
N GLU A 409 -19.10 26.43 -21.41
CA GLU A 409 -20.17 27.36 -21.74
C GLU A 409 -19.67 28.80 -21.71
N TYR A 410 -18.88 29.19 -20.70
CA TYR A 410 -18.20 30.50 -20.69
C TYR A 410 -17.31 30.72 -21.93
N PHE A 411 -16.56 29.70 -22.38
CA PHE A 411 -15.76 29.82 -23.60
C PHE A 411 -16.62 29.97 -24.86
N LYS A 412 -17.77 29.31 -24.94
CA LYS A 412 -18.69 29.53 -26.07
C LYS A 412 -19.22 30.95 -26.09
N HIS A 413 -19.73 31.44 -24.96
CA HIS A 413 -20.21 32.83 -24.85
C HIS A 413 -19.11 33.84 -25.23
N LEU A 414 -17.87 33.55 -24.84
CA LEU A 414 -16.70 34.34 -25.21
C LEU A 414 -16.38 34.32 -26.71
N PHE A 415 -16.49 33.16 -27.37
CA PHE A 415 -16.20 33.02 -28.80
C PHE A 415 -17.36 33.47 -29.70
N GLU A 416 -18.60 33.44 -29.21
CA GLU A 416 -19.78 33.92 -29.91
C GLU A 416 -20.00 35.44 -29.77
N TRP A 417 -19.15 36.14 -29.00
CA TRP A 417 -19.18 37.59 -28.79
C TRP A 417 -20.50 38.11 -28.21
N GLU A 418 -21.15 37.33 -27.34
CA GLU A 418 -22.39 37.78 -26.67
C GLU A 418 -22.13 39.03 -25.82
N ASP A 419 -21.06 39.03 -25.02
CA ASP A 419 -20.53 40.22 -24.35
C ASP A 419 -19.37 40.81 -25.16
N ARG A 420 -19.67 41.88 -25.90
CA ARG A 420 -18.75 42.48 -26.88
C ARG A 420 -17.47 43.05 -26.24
N GLU A 421 -17.58 43.66 -25.06
CA GLU A 421 -16.44 44.27 -24.36
C GLU A 421 -15.51 43.20 -23.74
N PHE A 422 -16.09 42.21 -23.06
CA PHE A 422 -15.33 41.14 -22.42
C PHE A 422 -14.64 40.24 -23.46
N SER A 423 -15.33 39.90 -24.55
CA SER A 423 -14.77 39.10 -25.65
C SER A 423 -13.64 39.83 -26.36
N ALA A 424 -13.77 41.15 -26.58
CA ALA A 424 -12.68 41.97 -27.12
C ALA A 424 -11.46 41.99 -26.17
N ALA A 425 -11.68 42.20 -24.88
CA ALA A 425 -10.61 42.22 -23.88
C ALA A 425 -9.90 40.86 -23.79
N ALA A 426 -10.64 39.75 -23.76
CA ALA A 426 -10.08 38.41 -23.73
C ALA A 426 -9.27 38.09 -25.00
N LEU A 427 -9.73 38.52 -26.17
CA LEU A 427 -8.98 38.38 -27.42
C LEU A 427 -7.67 39.17 -27.38
N ILE A 428 -7.70 40.41 -26.88
CA ILE A 428 -6.48 41.22 -26.71
C ILE A 428 -5.50 40.53 -25.75
N ILE A 429 -5.99 40.04 -24.60
CA ILE A 429 -5.17 39.29 -23.62
C ILE A 429 -4.59 38.04 -24.26
N TRP A 430 -5.37 37.28 -25.03
CA TRP A 430 -4.92 36.09 -25.73
C TRP A 430 -3.81 36.41 -26.74
N LEU A 431 -3.98 37.46 -27.55
CA LEU A 431 -2.97 37.89 -28.52
C LEU A 431 -1.69 38.36 -27.82
N ILE A 432 -1.80 39.17 -26.76
CA ILE A 432 -0.65 39.63 -25.97
C ILE A 432 0.06 38.43 -25.34
N PHE A 433 -0.70 37.51 -24.73
CA PHE A 433 -0.13 36.31 -24.11
C PHE A 433 0.68 35.52 -25.13
N TRP A 434 0.10 35.13 -26.26
CA TRP A 434 0.83 34.31 -27.24
C TRP A 434 1.93 35.07 -28.00
N TYR A 435 1.85 36.39 -28.08
CA TYR A 435 2.93 37.20 -28.65
C TYR A 435 4.19 37.20 -27.77
N TYR A 436 4.02 37.30 -26.44
CA TYR A 436 5.13 37.34 -25.48
C TYR A 436 5.48 35.97 -24.88
N PHE A 437 4.62 34.97 -25.01
CA PHE A 437 4.82 33.68 -24.38
C PHE A 437 5.95 32.89 -25.04
N GLU A 438 7.09 32.83 -24.36
CA GLU A 438 8.19 31.97 -24.71
C GLU A 438 8.16 30.65 -23.91
N PRO A 439 8.66 29.52 -24.45
CA PRO A 439 8.57 28.21 -23.79
C PRO A 439 9.14 28.16 -22.35
N TRP A 440 10.17 28.96 -22.04
CA TRP A 440 10.76 29.01 -20.69
C TRP A 440 9.84 29.64 -19.64
N MET A 441 8.83 30.40 -20.05
CA MET A 441 7.83 30.97 -19.16
C MET A 441 6.83 29.92 -18.67
N GLY A 442 6.68 28.79 -19.38
CA GLY A 442 5.75 27.72 -19.02
C GLY A 442 5.97 27.16 -17.60
N PRO A 443 7.19 26.69 -17.25
CA PRO A 443 7.49 26.23 -15.89
C PRO A 443 7.36 27.33 -14.82
N LEU A 444 7.55 28.60 -15.15
CA LEU A 444 7.36 29.70 -14.21
C LEU A 444 5.88 30.00 -13.97
N LEU A 445 5.04 29.87 -15.00
CA LEU A 445 3.59 29.99 -14.88
C LEU A 445 3.03 28.88 -13.97
N THR A 446 3.52 27.64 -14.10
CA THR A 446 3.12 26.56 -13.20
C THR A 446 3.67 26.74 -11.79
N LEU A 447 4.88 27.30 -11.64
CA LEU A 447 5.44 27.68 -10.34
C LEU A 447 4.57 28.74 -9.63
N ALA A 448 4.05 29.72 -10.38
CA ALA A 448 3.18 30.77 -9.84
C ALA A 448 1.85 30.23 -9.26
N LEU A 449 1.42 29.02 -9.65
CA LEU A 449 0.23 28.38 -9.06
C LEU A 449 0.46 27.90 -7.62
N PHE A 450 1.70 27.59 -7.23
CA PHE A 450 2.01 27.11 -5.87
C PHE A 450 1.60 28.11 -4.77
N PRO A 451 2.03 29.39 -4.80
CA PRO A 451 1.60 30.36 -3.80
C PRO A 451 0.09 30.63 -3.83
N VAL A 452 -0.53 30.64 -5.01
CA VAL A 452 -1.99 30.82 -5.14
C VAL A 452 -2.75 29.69 -4.45
N VAL A 453 -2.37 28.43 -4.73
CA VAL A 453 -2.99 27.27 -4.09
C VAL A 453 -2.71 27.23 -2.59
N TYR A 454 -1.51 27.61 -2.16
CA TYR A 454 -1.17 27.69 -0.74
C TYR A 454 -2.04 28.71 0.03
N ILE A 455 -2.24 29.91 -0.54
CA ILE A 455 -3.11 30.95 0.05
C ILE A 455 -4.56 30.45 0.08
N TYR A 456 -5.05 29.89 -1.01
CA TYR A 456 -6.40 29.35 -1.07
C TYR A 456 -6.64 28.22 -0.05
N ASP A 457 -5.66 27.34 0.16
CA ASP A 457 -5.75 26.27 1.15
C ASP A 457 -5.77 26.82 2.59
N GLN A 458 -5.03 27.90 2.88
CA GLN A 458 -5.07 28.59 4.17
C GLN A 458 -6.47 29.16 4.45
N GLU A 459 -7.08 29.84 3.48
CA GLU A 459 -8.44 30.40 3.58
C GLU A 459 -9.49 29.29 3.75
N LYS A 460 -9.38 28.21 2.97
CA LYS A 460 -10.30 27.08 3.08
C LYS A 460 -10.15 26.31 4.38
N CYS A 461 -8.95 26.26 4.97
CA CYS A 461 -8.74 25.66 6.28
C CYS A 461 -9.45 26.46 7.38
N TRP A 462 -9.52 27.79 7.24
CA TRP A 462 -10.29 28.67 8.11
C TRP A 462 -11.81 28.44 7.98
N ASP A 463 -12.32 28.31 6.74
CA ASP A 463 -13.73 27.98 6.51
C ASP A 463 -14.09 26.57 6.99
N PHE A 464 -13.22 25.57 6.77
CA PHE A 464 -13.44 24.21 7.25
C PHE A 464 -13.49 24.11 8.78
N THR A 465 -12.70 24.90 9.53
CA THR A 465 -12.87 25.02 10.99
C THR A 465 -14.21 25.61 11.40
N LYS A 466 -14.80 26.48 10.57
CA LYS A 466 -16.12 27.08 10.79
C LYS A 466 -17.26 26.11 10.43
N THR A 467 -17.09 25.33 9.36
CA THR A 467 -18.05 24.31 8.92
C THR A 467 -18.03 23.07 9.84
N LEU A 468 -16.87 22.65 10.35
CA LEU A 468 -16.78 21.55 11.35
C LEU A 468 -17.46 21.88 12.68
N ALA A 469 -17.52 23.15 13.08
CA ALA A 469 -18.31 23.58 14.24
C ALA A 469 -19.83 23.49 14.00
N THR A 470 -20.25 23.28 12.74
CA THR A 470 -21.66 23.27 12.31
C THR A 470 -22.11 21.91 11.75
N GLU A 471 -21.18 21.05 11.29
CA GLU A 471 -21.48 19.77 10.61
C GLU A 471 -21.52 18.52 11.51
N GLU A 472 -21.42 18.63 12.84
CA GLU A 472 -21.65 17.47 13.75
C GLU A 472 -23.10 16.92 13.72
N VAL A 473 -24.00 17.46 12.86
CA VAL A 473 -25.42 17.07 12.82
C VAL A 473 -25.87 16.40 11.50
N VAL A 474 -25.03 16.29 10.46
CA VAL A 474 -25.45 15.60 9.22
C VAL A 474 -25.08 14.11 9.26
N ASP A 475 -26.01 13.37 9.84
CA ASP A 475 -26.29 11.94 9.81
C ASP A 475 -25.27 11.02 9.08
N MET A 476 -24.33 10.47 9.86
CA MET A 476 -23.49 9.32 9.52
C MET A 476 -24.21 7.98 9.72
N GLY A 477 -25.46 7.96 10.20
CA GLY A 477 -26.22 6.73 10.43
C GLY A 477 -26.70 6.07 9.15
N THR A 478 -27.09 6.85 8.15
CA THR A 478 -27.73 6.35 6.93
C THR A 478 -26.80 5.58 5.98
N ILE A 479 -25.46 5.71 6.12
CA ILE A 479 -24.47 5.03 5.25
C ILE A 479 -23.94 3.74 5.89
N ASP A 480 -23.80 3.69 7.22
CA ASP A 480 -23.37 2.46 7.92
C ASP A 480 -24.41 1.34 7.76
N ASP A 481 -25.70 1.68 7.63
CA ASP A 481 -26.79 0.73 7.36
C ASP A 481 -26.71 0.08 5.96
N LEU A 482 -26.11 0.76 4.97
CA LEU A 482 -25.85 0.22 3.63
C LEU A 482 -24.63 -0.70 3.60
N GLN A 483 -23.68 -0.52 4.51
CA GLN A 483 -22.43 -1.30 4.57
C GLN A 483 -22.61 -2.67 5.25
N ASN A 484 -23.64 -2.83 6.08
CA ASN A 484 -23.94 -4.06 6.82
C ASN A 484 -24.83 -5.06 6.06
N GLY A 485 -25.26 -4.73 4.84
CA GLY A 485 -26.03 -5.63 3.99
C GLY A 485 -25.13 -6.58 3.20
N ASP A 486 -24.83 -7.76 3.76
CA ASP A 486 -24.08 -8.85 3.08
C ASP A 486 -24.66 -9.19 1.67
N THR A 487 -25.93 -8.86 1.43
CA THR A 487 -26.67 -9.03 0.18
C THR A 487 -26.19 -8.15 -0.99
N ILE A 488 -25.54 -7.01 -0.74
CA ILE A 488 -25.08 -6.10 -1.80
C ILE A 488 -23.66 -6.46 -2.25
N THR A 489 -22.81 -6.88 -1.33
CA THR A 489 -21.45 -7.35 -1.66
C THR A 489 -21.45 -8.57 -2.55
N ASP A 490 -22.45 -9.47 -2.41
CA ASP A 490 -22.61 -10.61 -3.32
C ASP A 490 -23.19 -10.22 -4.69
N LYS A 491 -24.01 -9.17 -4.77
CA LYS A 491 -24.46 -8.60 -6.06
C LYS A 491 -23.34 -7.85 -6.78
N VAL A 492 -22.40 -7.24 -6.05
CA VAL A 492 -21.21 -6.58 -6.61
C VAL A 492 -20.22 -7.59 -7.19
N LYS A 493 -20.14 -8.82 -6.64
CA LYS A 493 -19.36 -9.90 -7.27
C LYS A 493 -19.91 -10.35 -8.62
N GLY A 494 -21.17 -10.03 -8.93
CA GLY A 494 -21.80 -10.27 -10.23
C GLY A 494 -21.71 -9.11 -11.23
N LEU A 495 -21.07 -7.98 -10.86
CA LEU A 495 -20.87 -6.87 -11.78
C LEU A 495 -19.83 -7.22 -12.85
N PRO A 496 -20.02 -6.79 -14.11
CA PRO A 496 -19.04 -7.01 -15.16
C PRO A 496 -17.68 -6.43 -14.76
N GLU A 497 -16.59 -7.19 -14.94
CA GLU A 497 -15.21 -6.77 -14.62
C GLU A 497 -14.83 -5.38 -15.18
N MET A 498 -15.48 -4.97 -16.28
CA MET A 498 -15.36 -3.64 -16.89
C MET A 498 -15.76 -2.51 -15.92
N THR A 499 -16.81 -2.69 -15.13
CA THR A 499 -17.25 -1.69 -14.15
C THR A 499 -16.26 -1.52 -13.00
N LEU A 500 -15.67 -2.61 -12.50
CA LEU A 500 -14.61 -2.54 -11.48
C LEU A 500 -13.36 -1.83 -12.01
N THR A 501 -12.99 -2.11 -13.26
CA THR A 501 -11.84 -1.45 -13.91
C THR A 501 -12.07 0.06 -14.05
N ILE A 502 -13.28 0.48 -14.44
CA ILE A 502 -13.66 1.89 -14.50
C ILE A 502 -13.60 2.53 -13.12
N THR A 503 -14.13 1.87 -12.08
CA THR A 503 -14.08 2.42 -10.72
C THR A 503 -12.66 2.58 -10.19
N HIS A 504 -11.75 1.64 -10.49
CA HIS A 504 -10.35 1.76 -10.10
C HIS A 504 -9.61 2.84 -10.90
N GLY A 505 -9.93 3.00 -12.19
CA GLY A 505 -9.42 4.11 -13.00
C GLY A 505 -9.84 5.47 -12.44
N ILE A 506 -11.10 5.59 -12.04
CA ILE A 506 -11.65 6.79 -11.38
C ILE A 506 -10.92 7.07 -10.06
N GLU A 507 -10.81 6.07 -9.18
CA GLU A 507 -10.09 6.20 -7.89
C GLU A 507 -8.65 6.68 -8.08
N TYR A 508 -7.97 6.13 -9.09
CA TYR A 508 -6.62 6.50 -9.43
C TYR A 508 -6.51 7.96 -9.92
N MET A 509 -7.41 8.40 -10.80
CA MET A 509 -7.41 9.78 -11.31
C MET A 509 -7.68 10.80 -10.19
N VAL A 510 -8.65 10.51 -9.31
CA VAL A 510 -8.94 11.34 -8.13
C VAL A 510 -7.70 11.40 -7.21
N SER A 511 -7.05 10.25 -6.97
CA SER A 511 -5.83 10.21 -6.14
C SER A 511 -4.70 11.05 -6.75
N VAL A 512 -4.48 11.00 -8.07
CA VAL A 512 -3.47 11.83 -8.74
C VAL A 512 -3.79 13.32 -8.62
N ALA A 513 -5.05 13.72 -8.84
CA ALA A 513 -5.48 15.11 -8.69
C ALA A 513 -5.30 15.62 -7.25
N GLU A 514 -5.72 14.83 -6.26
CA GLU A 514 -5.53 15.12 -4.83
C GLU A 514 -4.04 15.28 -4.47
N ARG A 515 -3.17 14.44 -5.02
CA ARG A 515 -1.72 14.50 -4.78
C ARG A 515 -1.09 15.74 -5.39
N LEU A 516 -1.49 16.12 -6.60
CA LEU A 516 -1.03 17.37 -7.24
C LEU A 516 -1.48 18.60 -6.44
N TYR A 517 -2.73 18.61 -5.96
CA TYR A 517 -3.21 19.66 -5.06
C TYR A 517 -2.39 19.71 -3.76
N ASN A 518 -2.16 18.55 -3.12
CA ASN A 518 -1.39 18.46 -1.87
C ASN A 518 0.07 18.89 -2.04
N LEU A 519 0.65 18.70 -3.24
CA LEU A 519 1.98 19.19 -3.60
C LEU A 519 2.00 20.72 -3.64
N ALA A 520 1.04 21.33 -4.33
CA ALA A 520 0.93 22.78 -4.43
C ALA A 520 0.54 23.44 -3.10
N ALA A 521 -0.24 22.74 -2.26
CA ALA A 521 -0.65 23.18 -0.92
C ALA A 521 0.40 22.92 0.19
N PHE A 522 1.64 22.56 -0.16
CA PHE A 522 2.74 22.35 0.80
C PHE A 522 2.45 21.36 1.95
N LYS A 523 1.63 20.32 1.71
CA LYS A 523 1.36 19.30 2.75
C LYS A 523 2.61 18.48 3.13
N VAL A 524 3.59 18.40 2.22
CA VAL A 524 4.93 17.84 2.45
C VAL A 524 5.98 18.82 1.91
N PRO A 525 6.52 19.72 2.77
CA PRO A 525 7.36 20.83 2.31
C PRO A 525 8.55 20.42 1.45
N PHE A 526 9.25 19.35 1.82
CA PHE A 526 10.40 18.84 1.07
C PHE A 526 10.08 18.53 -0.41
N LEU A 527 8.95 17.86 -0.67
CA LEU A 527 8.54 17.50 -2.04
C LEU A 527 8.11 18.74 -2.84
N SER A 528 7.39 19.66 -2.20
CA SER A 528 6.96 20.92 -2.80
C SER A 528 8.16 21.79 -3.20
N PHE A 529 9.13 21.97 -2.29
CA PHE A 529 10.36 22.70 -2.60
C PHE A 529 11.16 22.05 -3.73
N LEU A 530 11.29 20.72 -3.73
CA LEU A 530 11.95 20.02 -4.82
C LEU A 530 11.25 20.26 -6.16
N ALA A 531 9.91 20.18 -6.20
CA ALA A 531 9.14 20.48 -7.41
C ALA A 531 9.37 21.91 -7.89
N MET A 532 9.40 22.90 -6.97
CA MET A 532 9.69 24.29 -7.31
C MET A 532 11.10 24.47 -7.90
N VAL A 533 12.11 23.87 -7.27
CA VAL A 533 13.50 23.93 -7.75
C VAL A 533 13.61 23.31 -9.15
N LEU A 534 12.93 22.19 -9.40
CA LEU A 534 12.90 21.54 -10.71
C LEU A 534 12.19 22.38 -11.77
N LEU A 535 11.13 23.10 -11.41
CA LEU A 535 10.45 24.03 -12.32
C LEU A 535 11.33 25.23 -12.67
N ILE A 536 12.02 25.81 -11.68
CA ILE A 536 12.98 26.91 -11.91
C ILE A 536 14.12 26.43 -12.80
N PHE A 537 14.72 25.28 -12.47
CA PHE A 537 15.79 24.69 -13.28
C PHE A 537 15.33 24.36 -14.70
N GLY A 538 14.11 23.83 -14.86
CA GLY A 538 13.49 23.59 -16.16
C GLY A 538 13.28 24.86 -16.97
N SER A 539 12.90 25.97 -16.33
CA SER A 539 12.80 27.29 -16.96
C SER A 539 14.17 27.78 -17.44
N VAL A 540 15.20 27.71 -16.58
CA VAL A 540 16.57 28.11 -16.93
C VAL A 540 17.09 27.29 -18.11
N ILE A 541 16.85 25.97 -18.13
CA ILE A 541 17.23 25.13 -19.27
C ILE A 541 16.53 25.56 -20.55
N LEU A 542 15.21 25.81 -20.51
CA LEU A 542 14.45 26.24 -21.68
C LEU A 542 14.83 27.63 -22.17
N TYR A 543 15.37 28.48 -21.30
CA TYR A 543 15.90 29.79 -21.65
C TYR A 543 17.24 29.67 -22.40
N ILE A 544 18.14 28.81 -21.91
CA ILE A 544 19.47 28.62 -22.50
C ILE A 544 19.41 27.75 -23.78
N LEU A 545 18.62 26.69 -23.76
CA LEU A 545 18.54 25.70 -24.83
C LEU A 545 17.24 25.84 -25.62
N PRO A 546 17.31 26.05 -26.95
CA PRO A 546 16.14 26.00 -27.80
C PRO A 546 15.37 24.69 -27.63
N PHE A 547 14.05 24.78 -27.47
CA PHE A 547 13.16 23.65 -27.21
C PHE A 547 13.35 22.45 -28.17
N LYS A 548 13.67 22.72 -29.43
CA LYS A 548 13.95 21.67 -30.45
C LYS A 548 15.07 20.70 -30.03
N TYR A 549 16.16 21.19 -29.45
CA TYR A 549 17.29 20.33 -29.05
C TYR A 549 16.96 19.52 -27.81
N LEU A 550 16.13 20.09 -26.92
CA LEU A 550 15.63 19.38 -25.75
C LEU A 550 14.74 18.21 -26.17
N MET A 551 13.83 18.40 -27.13
CA MET A 551 12.96 17.32 -27.63
C MET A 551 13.75 16.21 -28.35
N ILE A 552 14.76 16.57 -29.15
CA ILE A 552 15.66 15.58 -29.78
C ILE A 552 16.39 14.77 -28.71
N SER A 553 16.96 15.44 -27.71
CA SER A 553 17.70 14.80 -26.61
C SER A 553 16.81 13.90 -25.76
N LEU A 554 15.59 14.34 -25.44
CA LEU A 554 14.59 13.53 -24.72
C LEU A 554 14.19 12.29 -25.54
N GLY A 555 14.00 12.45 -26.86
CA GLY A 555 13.73 11.33 -27.76
C GLY A 555 14.85 10.30 -27.70
N LEU A 556 16.09 10.72 -27.93
CA LEU A 556 17.26 9.84 -27.84
C LEU A 556 17.35 9.17 -26.47
N TYR A 557 17.28 9.91 -25.37
CA TYR A 557 17.31 9.32 -24.03
C TYR A 557 16.19 8.28 -23.83
N LYS A 558 14.95 8.58 -24.22
CA LYS A 558 13.80 7.70 -23.99
C LYS A 558 13.88 6.39 -24.78
N PHE A 559 14.40 6.41 -26.01
CA PHE A 559 14.60 5.20 -26.80
C PHE A 559 15.85 4.41 -26.39
N PHE A 560 16.93 5.08 -25.99
CA PHE A 560 18.18 4.42 -25.63
C PHE A 560 18.27 3.98 -24.15
N ARG A 561 17.37 4.45 -23.26
CA ARG A 561 17.44 4.14 -21.81
C ARG A 561 17.51 2.65 -21.46
N LYS A 562 16.81 1.78 -22.19
CA LYS A 562 16.84 0.32 -21.95
C LYS A 562 18.15 -0.31 -22.42
N ARG A 563 18.76 0.25 -23.47
CA ARG A 563 20.07 -0.20 -23.97
C ARG A 563 21.19 0.22 -23.03
N ILE A 564 21.09 1.43 -22.45
CA ILE A 564 22.08 1.96 -21.51
C ILE A 564 21.99 1.23 -20.15
N ASN A 565 20.77 0.97 -19.66
CA ASN A 565 20.54 0.26 -18.40
C ASN A 565 19.67 -1.00 -18.64
N PRO A 566 20.28 -2.18 -18.87
CA PRO A 566 19.54 -3.43 -19.13
C PRO A 566 18.61 -3.85 -17.98
N GLN A 567 18.96 -3.52 -16.74
CA GLN A 567 18.20 -3.86 -15.52
C GLN A 567 17.07 -2.85 -15.20
N ARG A 568 16.77 -1.89 -16.10
CA ARG A 568 15.73 -0.88 -15.86
C ARG A 568 14.33 -1.51 -15.95
N VAL A 569 13.55 -1.40 -14.88
CA VAL A 569 12.12 -1.69 -14.87
C VAL A 569 11.37 -0.61 -15.67
N LEU A 570 10.37 -1.01 -16.46
CA LEU A 570 9.54 -0.06 -17.19
C LEU A 570 8.75 0.79 -16.19
N ASN A 571 9.06 2.08 -16.16
CA ASN A 571 8.47 3.03 -15.23
C ASN A 571 8.28 4.40 -15.90
N ASN A 572 7.42 5.23 -15.30
CA ASN A 572 7.23 6.62 -15.67
C ASN A 572 7.73 7.50 -14.52
N ASP A 573 8.86 8.16 -14.73
CA ASP A 573 9.61 8.87 -13.69
C ASP A 573 8.78 9.99 -13.02
N LEU A 574 7.91 10.68 -13.77
CA LEU A 574 7.03 11.73 -13.23
C LEU A 574 5.88 11.14 -12.40
N LEU A 575 5.30 10.05 -12.89
CA LEU A 575 4.23 9.37 -12.16
C LEU A 575 4.76 8.73 -10.88
N ASP A 576 5.99 8.21 -10.95
CA ASP A 576 6.74 7.72 -9.81
C ASP A 576 6.89 8.83 -8.77
N PHE A 577 7.30 10.04 -9.15
CA PHE A 577 7.36 11.18 -8.22
C PHE A 577 5.97 11.49 -7.60
N ILE A 578 4.92 11.59 -8.43
CA ILE A 578 3.55 11.86 -7.95
C ILE A 578 3.09 10.76 -7.00
N SER A 579 3.49 9.50 -7.24
CA SER A 579 3.06 8.36 -6.43
C SER A 579 3.57 8.41 -4.97
N ARG A 580 4.61 9.20 -4.69
CA ARG A 580 5.15 9.42 -3.34
C ARG A 580 4.38 10.44 -2.52
N ILE A 581 3.70 11.35 -3.21
CA ILE A 581 2.95 12.41 -2.55
C ILE A 581 1.72 11.76 -1.90
N PRO A 582 1.39 12.09 -0.64
CA PRO A 582 0.25 11.52 0.04
C PRO A 582 -1.07 12.03 -0.57
N ASP A 583 -2.02 11.12 -0.76
CA ASP A 583 -3.42 11.47 -1.01
C ASP A 583 -4.15 11.87 0.29
N HIS A 584 -5.40 12.34 0.18
CA HIS A 584 -6.14 12.81 1.37
C HIS A 584 -6.41 11.67 2.36
N LYS A 585 -6.55 10.43 1.88
CA LYS A 585 -6.74 9.25 2.73
C LYS A 585 -5.49 9.00 3.58
N MET A 586 -4.30 9.05 2.98
CA MET A 586 -3.02 8.92 3.69
C MET A 586 -2.80 10.07 4.68
N LEU A 587 -3.13 11.31 4.30
CA LEU A 587 -3.02 12.46 5.22
C LEU A 587 -3.91 12.31 6.46
N LYS A 588 -5.13 11.76 6.31
CA LYS A 588 -6.01 11.44 7.43
C LYS A 588 -5.43 10.34 8.31
N ASP A 589 -4.85 9.31 7.71
CA ASP A 589 -4.15 8.24 8.45
C ASP A 589 -2.96 8.78 9.26
N TRP A 590 -2.27 9.80 8.76
CA TRP A 590 -1.12 10.45 9.42
C TRP A 590 -1.51 11.52 10.43
N LYS A 591 -2.77 11.93 10.51
CA LYS A 591 -3.22 12.97 11.45
C LYS A 591 -2.98 12.50 12.88
N GLU A 592 -2.09 13.15 13.62
CA GLU A 592 -1.87 12.84 15.02
C GLU A 592 -3.13 13.19 15.81
N LEU A 593 -3.56 12.28 16.69
CA LEU A 593 -4.61 12.58 17.65
C LEU A 593 -3.94 13.26 18.84
N SER A 594 -4.61 14.24 19.44
CA SER A 594 -4.16 14.82 20.70
C SER A 594 -3.94 13.71 21.71
N VAL A 595 -2.80 13.74 22.42
CA VAL A 595 -2.52 12.78 23.48
C VAL A 595 -3.55 13.06 24.57
N PRO A 596 -4.54 12.19 24.80
CA PRO A 596 -5.59 12.52 25.74
C PRO A 596 -4.98 12.44 27.14
N GLU A 597 -5.15 13.50 27.92
CA GLU A 597 -4.81 13.47 29.35
C GLU A 597 -5.78 12.53 30.07
N PRO A 598 -5.31 11.76 31.06
CA PRO A 598 -6.20 10.92 31.84
C PRO A 598 -7.26 11.80 32.50
N GLN A 599 -8.54 11.45 32.35
CA GLN A 599 -9.57 12.04 33.19
C GLN A 599 -9.22 11.68 34.64
N GLN A 600 -8.81 12.68 35.42
CA GLN A 600 -8.66 12.48 36.86
C GLN A 600 -10.01 11.97 37.38
N PRO A 601 -10.04 10.87 38.15
CA PRO A 601 -11.29 10.45 38.77
C PRO A 601 -11.77 11.64 39.61
N ARG A 602 -12.97 12.16 39.31
CA ARG A 602 -13.65 13.10 40.19
C ARG A 602 -13.70 12.44 41.56
N ILE A 603 -12.91 12.94 42.50
CA ILE A 603 -13.00 12.58 43.90
C ILE A 603 -14.36 13.10 44.36
N SER A 604 -15.39 12.27 44.23
CA SER A 604 -16.67 12.48 44.90
C SER A 604 -16.42 12.29 46.39
N GLY A 605 -16.07 13.38 47.09
CA GLY A 605 -15.96 13.37 48.54
C GLY A 605 -14.93 14.34 49.09
N SER A 606 -15.23 15.64 49.09
CA SER A 606 -14.81 16.50 50.19
C SER A 606 -15.80 17.64 50.32
N PHE A 607 -16.50 17.66 51.46
CA PHE A 607 -17.37 18.73 51.93
C PHE A 607 -16.74 20.10 51.67
N GLY A 608 -17.55 21.02 51.15
CA GLY A 608 -17.17 22.40 50.94
C GLY A 608 -16.83 23.06 52.28
N ILE A 609 -15.56 23.47 52.42
CA ILE A 609 -15.19 24.57 53.29
C ILE A 609 -14.78 25.70 52.33
N LYS A 610 -15.64 26.72 52.22
CA LYS A 610 -15.34 27.96 51.51
C LYS A 610 -14.17 28.66 52.22
N PRO A 611 -13.09 29.04 51.53
CA PRO A 611 -12.19 30.05 52.05
C PRO A 611 -12.79 31.44 51.81
N THR A 612 -13.04 32.14 52.90
CA THR A 612 -13.42 33.55 52.96
C THR A 612 -12.29 34.40 52.40
N ILE A 613 -12.59 35.23 51.39
CA ILE A 613 -11.70 36.26 50.85
C ILE A 613 -11.61 37.39 51.89
N PRO A 614 -10.40 37.84 52.31
CA PRO A 614 -10.30 39.09 53.05
C PRO A 614 -10.36 40.26 52.06
N ASN A 615 -11.35 41.15 52.27
CA ASN A 615 -11.38 42.47 51.67
C ASN A 615 -10.16 43.26 52.17
N ALA A 616 -9.42 43.87 51.25
CA ALA A 616 -8.56 45.00 51.55
C ALA A 616 -8.76 46.06 50.47
N SER A 617 -9.09 47.25 50.99
CA SER A 617 -9.05 48.59 50.40
C SER A 617 -7.80 48.89 49.60
#